data_AF-A0A934TCG6-F1
#
_entry.id   AF-A0A934TCG6-F1
#
_cell.length_a   1.000
_cell.length_b   1.000
_cell.length_c   1.000
_cell.angle_alpha   90.00
_cell.angle_beta   90.00
_cell.angle_gamma   90.00
#
_symmetry.space_group_name_H-M   'P 1'
#
loop_
_entity.id
_entity.type
_entity.pdbx_description
1 polymer ?
#
loop_
_entity_poly.entity_id
_entity_poly.type
_entity_poly.pdbx_seq_one_letter_code
_entity_poly.pdbx_strand_id
1 'polypeptide(L)'
;MRMFHIALLLFSVILLHSCIGEDLSSCRHIADNNLIIEFLYTDNEGQDIFCDRINKVNLFVFDENGCFVTSHCEETEALSVFAGTKLSLPPGTYRIIFWGNAADKCEFRDLSIGCFFSEASLCNISSDTEYYPTNGDPLYYAPAMISEPLRSQQFIATIPIEGTTSASVSFGRAHIKIAIYIKGFEDKSDEGTSLTPVIELTDIPPSYNFELQAFGDPVCYGEIAEPATIDGEQLSIAEFNTPVFREDTPMQLIIKKQSDGGTLTTINLKDFIRKNNIDLQGSSDLRIPIFLEYKQGSFEITLPDWGQNPIGPET
;
A
#
# COMPACT_ATOMS: atom_id res chain seq x y z
N MET A 1 -20.04 -73.89 43.84
CA MET A 1 -18.85 -73.23 43.21
C MET A 1 -19.25 -71.85 42.70
N ARG A 2 -19.40 -70.86 43.60
CA ARG A 2 -19.72 -69.46 43.27
C ARG A 2 -18.58 -68.49 43.63
N MET A 3 -17.48 -69.01 44.20
CA MET A 3 -16.35 -68.20 44.65
C MET A 3 -15.19 -68.09 43.64
N PHE A 4 -15.24 -68.77 42.49
CA PHE A 4 -14.18 -68.71 41.48
C PHE A 4 -14.43 -67.67 40.37
N HIS A 5 -15.65 -67.16 40.24
CA HIS A 5 -15.97 -66.10 39.26
C HIS A 5 -15.81 -64.67 39.81
N ILE A 6 -15.78 -64.52 41.13
CA ILE A 6 -15.58 -63.22 41.79
C ILE A 6 -14.08 -62.85 41.79
N ALA A 7 -13.17 -63.83 41.88
CA ALA A 7 -11.73 -63.59 41.83
C ALA A 7 -11.21 -63.21 40.43
N LEU A 8 -11.89 -63.66 39.35
CA LEU A 8 -11.52 -63.31 37.97
C LEU A 8 -12.07 -61.93 37.54
N LEU A 9 -13.16 -61.47 38.17
CA LEU A 9 -13.74 -60.12 37.95
C LEU A 9 -13.04 -59.01 38.74
N LEU A 10 -12.31 -59.36 39.82
CA LEU A 10 -11.54 -58.39 40.62
C LEU A 10 -10.10 -58.17 40.10
N PHE A 11 -9.61 -59.01 39.19
CA PHE A 11 -8.29 -58.84 38.56
C PHE A 11 -8.35 -58.09 37.21
N SER A 12 -9.55 -57.91 36.64
CA SER A 12 -9.73 -57.20 35.35
C SER A 12 -9.93 -55.69 35.48
N VAL A 13 -10.01 -55.14 36.70
CA VAL A 13 -10.25 -53.70 36.94
C VAL A 13 -8.97 -52.92 37.22
N ILE A 14 -7.81 -53.58 37.29
CA ILE A 14 -6.52 -52.93 37.64
C ILE A 14 -5.66 -52.61 36.40
N LEU A 15 -6.13 -52.88 35.17
CA LEU A 15 -5.36 -52.62 33.93
C LEU A 15 -5.85 -51.42 33.10
N LEU A 16 -6.63 -50.50 33.66
CA LEU A 16 -7.03 -49.25 33.00
C LEU A 16 -6.66 -48.00 33.81
N HIS A 17 -5.47 -47.99 34.41
CA HIS A 17 -4.77 -46.74 34.77
C HIS A 17 -3.46 -46.65 34.01
N SER A 18 -3.53 -46.84 32.70
CA SER A 18 -2.67 -46.07 31.81
C SER A 18 -3.19 -44.64 31.85
N CYS A 19 -2.79 -43.86 32.86
CA CYS A 19 -2.66 -42.43 32.62
C CYS A 19 -1.65 -42.34 31.49
N ILE A 20 -2.15 -42.19 30.26
CA ILE A 20 -1.39 -41.49 29.24
C ILE A 20 -1.17 -40.12 29.86
N GLY A 21 -0.04 -39.95 30.55
CA GLY A 21 0.55 -38.65 30.66
C GLY A 21 0.91 -38.30 29.22
N GLU A 22 -0.04 -37.67 28.52
CA GLU A 22 0.27 -36.99 27.28
C GLU A 22 1.35 -36.00 27.68
N ASP A 23 2.57 -36.30 27.25
CA ASP A 23 3.72 -35.46 27.48
C ASP A 23 3.48 -34.17 26.68
N LEU A 24 2.73 -33.25 27.28
CA LEU A 24 2.44 -31.92 26.76
C LEU A 24 3.73 -31.08 26.65
N SER A 25 4.90 -31.60 27.06
CA SER A 25 6.19 -31.00 26.71
C SER A 25 6.45 -31.01 25.19
N SER A 26 5.69 -31.82 24.43
CA SER A 26 5.71 -31.84 22.97
C SER A 26 4.90 -30.70 22.35
N CYS A 27 4.02 -30.04 23.10
CA CYS A 27 3.42 -28.78 22.66
C CYS A 27 4.48 -27.70 22.87
N ARG A 28 5.30 -27.47 21.84
CA ARG A 28 6.28 -26.39 21.80
C ARG A 28 5.56 -25.09 22.19
N HIS A 29 5.79 -24.63 23.41
CA HIS A 29 5.16 -23.42 23.93
C HIS A 29 5.63 -22.26 23.05
N ILE A 30 4.74 -21.75 22.19
CA ILE A 30 5.01 -20.51 21.46
C ILE A 30 4.96 -19.42 22.52
N ALA A 31 6.11 -18.81 22.83
CA ALA A 31 6.14 -17.66 23.73
C ALA A 31 5.33 -16.52 23.09
N ASP A 32 4.42 -15.93 23.87
CA ASP A 32 3.61 -14.81 23.40
C ASP A 32 4.52 -13.64 22.98
N ASN A 33 4.25 -13.06 21.81
CA ASN A 33 4.96 -11.90 21.28
C ASN A 33 6.48 -12.09 21.21
N ASN A 34 6.92 -13.26 20.75
CA ASN A 34 8.34 -13.59 20.60
C ASN A 34 9.02 -12.89 19.41
N LEU A 35 8.28 -12.13 18.60
CA LEU A 35 8.81 -11.18 17.64
C LEU A 35 8.16 -9.80 17.85
N ILE A 36 8.97 -8.77 18.04
CA ILE A 36 8.54 -7.37 18.14
C ILE A 36 9.20 -6.59 17.01
N ILE A 37 8.40 -5.93 16.19
CA ILE A 37 8.88 -5.16 15.03
C ILE A 37 8.41 -3.72 15.18
N GLU A 38 9.33 -2.77 15.20
CA GLU A 38 9.04 -1.34 15.14
C GLU A 38 9.04 -0.86 13.68
N PHE A 39 8.08 0.00 13.35
CA PHE A 39 7.93 0.60 12.03
C PHE A 39 8.53 1.99 12.02
N LEU A 40 9.36 2.28 11.00
CA LEU A 40 10.03 3.56 10.85
C LEU A 40 9.69 4.14 9.47
N TYR A 41 9.42 5.44 9.40
CA TYR A 41 9.32 6.15 8.13
C TYR A 41 9.78 7.58 8.32
N THR A 42 10.95 7.91 7.79
CA THR A 42 11.57 9.21 8.02
C THR A 42 11.45 10.12 6.82
N ASP A 43 11.32 11.43 7.07
CA ASP A 43 11.46 12.43 6.03
C ASP A 43 12.92 12.66 5.62
N ASN A 44 13.14 13.62 4.72
CA ASN A 44 14.48 13.96 4.23
C ASN A 44 15.39 14.59 5.31
N GLU A 45 14.82 15.09 6.40
CA GLU A 45 15.53 15.67 7.55
C GLU A 45 15.81 14.61 8.63
N GLY A 46 15.30 13.39 8.44
CA GLY A 46 15.44 12.26 9.37
C GLY A 46 14.41 12.28 10.50
N GLN A 47 13.39 13.14 10.43
CA GLN A 47 12.28 13.13 11.37
C GLN A 47 11.38 11.93 11.08
N ASP A 48 11.01 11.17 12.12
CA ASP A 48 10.02 10.11 11.99
C ASP A 48 8.63 10.72 11.76
N ILE A 49 8.05 10.38 10.62
CA ILE A 49 6.74 10.82 10.13
C ILE A 49 5.83 9.62 9.85
N PHE A 50 6.13 8.44 10.43
CA PHE A 50 5.34 7.22 10.21
C PHE A 50 3.85 7.42 10.50
N CYS A 51 3.51 7.88 11.71
CA CYS A 51 2.11 8.07 12.10
C CYS A 51 1.40 9.21 11.34
N ASP A 52 2.16 10.11 10.70
CA ASP A 52 1.61 11.20 9.90
C ASP A 52 1.23 10.74 8.48
N ARG A 53 1.69 9.57 8.05
CA ARG A 53 1.59 9.09 6.66
C ARG A 53 1.00 7.71 6.51
N ILE A 54 1.23 6.83 7.48
CA ILE A 54 0.83 5.43 7.46
C ILE A 54 -0.12 5.19 8.64
N ASN A 55 -1.39 4.89 8.32
CA ASN A 55 -2.44 4.66 9.31
C ASN A 55 -2.95 3.21 9.33
N LYS A 56 -2.48 2.40 8.38
CA LYS A 56 -2.79 0.96 8.31
C LYS A 56 -1.56 0.22 7.79
N VAL A 57 -1.24 -0.92 8.40
CA VAL A 57 -0.17 -1.81 7.95
C VAL A 57 -0.71 -3.23 7.85
N ASN A 58 -0.70 -3.79 6.64
CA ASN A 58 -0.89 -5.20 6.40
C ASN A 58 0.48 -5.86 6.32
N LEU A 59 0.68 -6.98 7.01
CA LEU A 59 1.92 -7.72 6.98
C LEU A 59 1.69 -9.19 6.65
N PHE A 60 2.64 -9.79 5.94
CA PHE A 60 2.55 -11.16 5.44
C PHE A 60 3.82 -11.91 5.79
N VAL A 61 3.66 -13.07 6.41
CA VAL A 61 4.76 -13.91 6.90
C VAL A 61 4.87 -15.14 6.00
N PHE A 62 6.08 -15.38 5.51
CA PHE A 62 6.45 -16.54 4.70
C PHE A 62 7.57 -17.31 5.40
N ASP A 63 7.54 -18.63 5.32
CA ASP A 63 8.60 -19.48 5.88
C ASP A 63 9.89 -19.46 5.02
N GLU A 64 10.90 -20.23 5.42
CA GLU A 64 12.18 -20.32 4.71
C GLU A 64 12.08 -20.86 3.28
N ASN A 65 11.00 -21.60 2.97
CA ASN A 65 10.71 -22.12 1.63
C ASN A 65 9.89 -21.14 0.79
N GLY A 66 9.51 -19.99 1.37
CA GLY A 66 8.67 -18.98 0.74
C GLY A 66 7.17 -19.32 0.77
N CYS A 67 6.74 -20.31 1.56
CA CYS A 67 5.32 -20.65 1.71
C CYS A 67 4.64 -19.64 2.65
N PHE A 68 3.42 -19.22 2.29
CA PHE A 68 2.63 -18.35 3.14
C PHE A 68 2.27 -19.02 4.48
N VAL A 69 2.45 -18.28 5.59
CA VAL A 69 2.22 -18.75 6.96
C VAL A 69 1.03 -18.04 7.58
N THR A 70 1.07 -16.71 7.64
CA THR A 70 0.03 -15.89 8.27
C THR A 70 0.08 -14.44 7.78
N SER A 71 -1.00 -13.70 8.02
CA SER A 71 -1.09 -12.27 7.79
C SER A 71 -1.72 -11.56 8.99
N HIS A 72 -1.30 -10.32 9.24
CA HIS A 72 -1.86 -9.47 10.28
C HIS A 72 -2.12 -8.06 9.73
N CYS A 73 -3.04 -7.34 10.36
CA CYS A 73 -3.33 -5.94 10.04
C CYS A 73 -3.30 -5.12 11.32
N GLU A 74 -2.49 -4.08 11.32
CA GLU A 74 -2.45 -3.04 12.37
C GLU A 74 -3.12 -1.79 11.81
N GLU A 75 -4.06 -1.21 12.56
CA GLU A 75 -4.79 0.00 12.17
C GLU A 75 -4.46 1.18 13.10
N THR A 76 -4.96 2.37 12.77
CA THR A 76 -4.63 3.66 13.39
C THR A 76 -4.61 3.61 14.92
N GLU A 77 -5.61 3.01 15.57
CA GLU A 77 -5.68 2.97 17.03
C GLU A 77 -4.51 2.17 17.63
N ALA A 78 -4.20 1.00 17.08
CA ALA A 78 -3.07 0.19 17.53
C ALA A 78 -1.72 0.87 17.24
N LEU A 79 -1.57 1.42 16.03
CA LEU A 79 -0.35 2.12 15.60
C LEU A 79 -0.08 3.38 16.42
N SER A 80 -1.12 4.05 16.93
CA SER A 80 -0.97 5.22 17.81
C SER A 80 -0.41 4.88 19.19
N VAL A 81 -0.62 3.63 19.65
CA VAL A 81 -0.09 3.12 20.93
C VAL A 81 1.34 2.59 20.74
N PHE A 82 1.57 1.89 19.63
CA PHE A 82 2.87 1.36 19.25
C PHE A 82 2.96 1.31 17.72
N ALA A 83 3.84 2.12 17.13
CA ALA A 83 4.12 2.12 15.70
C ALA A 83 4.93 0.86 15.33
N GLY A 84 4.25 -0.28 15.31
CA GLY A 84 4.88 -1.58 15.17
C GLY A 84 3.88 -2.73 15.29
N THR A 85 4.39 -3.95 15.27
CA THR A 85 3.59 -5.16 15.51
C THR A 85 4.29 -6.11 16.47
N LYS A 86 3.52 -7.02 17.06
CA LYS A 86 4.01 -8.11 17.88
C LYS A 86 3.42 -9.41 17.38
N LEU A 87 4.27 -10.37 17.04
CA LEU A 87 3.89 -11.66 16.48
C LEU A 87 4.34 -12.80 17.40
N SER A 88 3.56 -13.88 17.37
CA SER A 88 3.88 -15.14 18.03
C SER A 88 4.11 -16.20 16.96
N LEU A 89 5.38 -16.48 16.63
CA LEU A 89 5.77 -17.42 15.58
C LEU A 89 6.51 -18.63 16.17
N PRO A 90 6.36 -19.84 15.63
CA PRO A 90 7.24 -20.95 15.99
C PRO A 90 8.71 -20.61 15.73
N PRO A 91 9.67 -21.26 16.42
CA PRO A 91 11.08 -21.05 16.13
C PRO A 91 11.42 -21.50 14.70
N GLY A 92 12.10 -20.64 13.96
CA GLY A 92 12.35 -20.77 12.54
C GLY A 92 12.85 -19.48 11.93
N THR A 93 13.03 -19.46 10.61
CA THR A 93 13.40 -18.26 9.85
C THR A 93 12.27 -17.89 8.92
N TYR A 94 11.88 -16.62 8.93
CA TYR A 94 10.74 -16.12 8.19
C TYR A 94 11.13 -14.91 7.35
N ARG A 95 10.53 -14.80 6.16
CA ARG A 95 10.46 -13.56 5.40
C ARG A 95 9.17 -12.85 5.75
N ILE A 96 9.26 -11.56 6.06
CA ILE A 96 8.09 -10.74 6.36
C ILE A 96 8.08 -9.55 5.42
N ILE A 97 6.92 -9.22 4.86
CA ILE A 97 6.73 -8.01 4.06
C ILE A 97 5.57 -7.18 4.59
N PHE A 98 5.61 -5.88 4.34
CA PHE A 98 4.68 -4.93 4.93
C PHE A 98 4.15 -3.98 3.85
N TRP A 99 2.83 -3.80 3.83
CA TRP A 99 2.12 -2.86 2.96
C TRP A 99 1.37 -1.85 3.82
N GLY A 100 1.78 -0.59 3.72
CA GLY A 100 1.13 0.55 4.35
C GLY A 100 -0.01 1.10 3.49
N ASN A 101 -1.12 1.45 4.13
CA ASN A 101 -2.30 2.10 3.53
C ASN A 101 -2.96 1.35 2.37
N ALA A 102 -2.76 0.04 2.24
CA ALA A 102 -3.60 -0.77 1.36
C ALA A 102 -5.05 -0.81 1.92
N ALA A 103 -5.96 -0.12 1.23
CA ALA A 103 -7.30 0.17 1.70
C ALA A 103 -8.36 -0.45 0.76
N ASP A 104 -9.30 0.34 0.24
CA ASP A 104 -10.46 -0.12 -0.51
C ASP A 104 -10.25 -0.13 -2.03
N LYS A 105 -9.20 0.53 -2.54
CA LYS A 105 -8.90 0.57 -3.98
C LYS A 105 -8.02 -0.60 -4.42
N CYS A 106 -7.50 -1.38 -3.49
CA CYS A 106 -6.64 -2.51 -3.78
C CYS A 106 -6.98 -3.75 -2.95
N GLU A 107 -6.56 -4.90 -3.45
CA GLU A 107 -6.73 -6.19 -2.80
C GLU A 107 -5.46 -7.03 -2.92
N PHE A 108 -5.21 -7.86 -1.91
CA PHE A 108 -4.12 -8.82 -1.95
C PHE A 108 -4.59 -10.14 -2.56
N ARG A 109 -3.76 -10.75 -3.40
CA ARG A 109 -4.04 -12.02 -4.07
C ARG A 109 -2.96 -13.06 -3.78
N ASP A 110 -3.33 -14.32 -3.96
CA ASP A 110 -2.44 -15.47 -3.82
C ASP A 110 -1.79 -15.57 -2.43
N LEU A 111 -2.62 -15.38 -1.41
CA LEU A 111 -2.26 -15.46 0.02
C LEU A 111 -3.13 -16.50 0.75
N SER A 112 -3.05 -17.75 0.29
CA SER A 112 -3.68 -18.88 0.95
C SER A 112 -2.63 -19.92 1.36
N ILE A 113 -3.00 -20.86 2.23
CA ILE A 113 -2.10 -21.93 2.63
C ILE A 113 -1.64 -22.70 1.39
N GLY A 114 -0.32 -22.75 1.18
CA GLY A 114 0.29 -23.39 0.01
C GLY A 114 0.63 -22.43 -1.14
N CYS A 115 0.24 -21.16 -1.07
CA CYS A 115 0.73 -20.12 -1.97
C CYS A 115 2.17 -19.73 -1.62
N PHE A 116 2.93 -19.33 -2.64
CA PHE A 116 4.30 -18.90 -2.49
C PHE A 116 4.46 -17.39 -2.57
N PHE A 117 5.48 -16.86 -1.93
CA PHE A 117 5.87 -15.46 -1.99
C PHE A 117 5.94 -14.91 -3.43
N SER A 118 6.45 -15.70 -4.37
CA SER A 118 6.60 -15.31 -5.77
C SER A 118 5.28 -15.18 -6.54
N GLU A 119 4.18 -15.66 -5.97
CA GLU A 119 2.84 -15.61 -6.57
C GLU A 119 2.03 -14.45 -5.98
N ALA A 120 2.36 -14.01 -4.77
CA ALA A 120 1.60 -13.00 -4.06
C ALA A 120 1.70 -11.61 -4.71
N SER A 121 0.57 -10.93 -4.79
CA SER A 121 0.45 -9.60 -5.40
C SER A 121 -0.55 -8.70 -4.69
N LEU A 122 -0.43 -7.40 -4.92
CA LEU A 122 -1.42 -6.38 -4.59
C LEU A 122 -1.95 -5.79 -5.91
N CYS A 123 -3.25 -5.85 -6.12
CA CYS A 123 -3.89 -5.41 -7.37
C CYS A 123 -4.91 -4.31 -7.09
N ASN A 124 -5.05 -3.34 -8.01
CA ASN A 124 -6.20 -2.44 -8.00
C ASN A 124 -7.48 -3.25 -8.22
N ILE A 125 -8.49 -3.08 -7.36
CA ILE A 125 -9.70 -3.91 -7.37
C ILE A 125 -10.50 -3.80 -8.68
N SER A 126 -10.45 -2.63 -9.33
CA SER A 126 -11.19 -2.40 -10.58
C SER A 126 -10.46 -2.91 -11.81
N SER A 127 -9.21 -3.38 -11.70
CA SER A 127 -8.40 -3.81 -12.84
C SER A 127 -8.97 -4.99 -13.61
N ASP A 128 -9.74 -5.86 -12.95
CA ASP A 128 -10.41 -7.02 -13.55
C ASP A 128 -11.91 -6.80 -13.79
N THR A 129 -12.37 -5.55 -13.70
CA THR A 129 -13.78 -5.20 -13.88
C THR A 129 -14.00 -4.45 -15.19
N GLU A 130 -15.25 -4.37 -15.63
CA GLU A 130 -15.63 -3.49 -16.75
C GLU A 130 -15.55 -2.00 -16.39
N TYR A 131 -15.37 -1.67 -15.10
CA TYR A 131 -15.24 -0.30 -14.62
C TYR A 131 -13.78 0.14 -14.62
N TYR A 132 -13.53 1.34 -15.13
CA TYR A 132 -12.21 1.94 -15.02
C TYR A 132 -11.91 2.25 -13.54
N PRO A 133 -10.72 1.91 -13.03
CA PRO A 133 -10.29 2.38 -11.74
C PRO A 133 -10.33 3.91 -11.72
N THR A 134 -10.82 4.52 -10.65
CA THR A 134 -10.79 5.97 -10.52
C THR A 134 -9.43 6.45 -10.03
N ASN A 135 -8.77 5.65 -9.19
CA ASN A 135 -7.55 6.04 -8.49
C ASN A 135 -6.83 4.83 -7.87
N GLY A 136 -5.67 5.07 -7.26
CA GLY A 136 -4.98 4.16 -6.36
C GLY A 136 -4.97 4.63 -4.89
N ASP A 137 -4.51 3.74 -4.01
CA ASP A 137 -4.22 4.05 -2.60
C ASP A 137 -2.83 4.70 -2.46
N PRO A 138 -2.59 5.55 -1.44
CA PRO A 138 -1.28 6.09 -1.13
C PRO A 138 -0.41 5.03 -0.45
N LEU A 139 0.08 4.08 -1.23
CA LEU A 139 0.77 2.87 -0.75
C LEU A 139 2.17 3.13 -0.22
N TYR A 140 2.54 2.40 0.84
CA TYR A 140 3.90 2.31 1.36
C TYR A 140 4.32 0.86 1.44
N TYR A 141 5.62 0.59 1.36
CA TYR A 141 6.16 -0.77 1.36
C TYR A 141 7.37 -0.88 2.29
N ALA A 142 7.47 -1.99 3.02
CA ALA A 142 8.63 -2.31 3.83
C ALA A 142 9.09 -3.76 3.59
N PRO A 143 10.42 -4.01 3.59
CA PRO A 143 11.48 -3.02 3.81
C PRO A 143 11.69 -2.09 2.60
N ALA A 144 11.97 -0.82 2.87
CA ALA A 144 12.24 0.19 1.86
C ALA A 144 13.40 -0.23 0.96
N MET A 145 13.32 0.14 -0.31
CA MET A 145 14.42 -0.10 -1.24
C MET A 145 15.60 0.83 -0.89
N ILE A 146 16.80 0.29 -0.69
CA ILE A 146 18.02 1.11 -0.52
C ILE A 146 18.76 1.16 -1.86
N SER A 147 18.65 2.29 -2.56
CA SER A 147 19.50 2.73 -3.69
C SER A 147 19.61 1.78 -4.90
N GLU A 148 19.97 2.32 -6.06
CA GLU A 148 20.08 1.57 -7.32
C GLU A 148 21.38 0.70 -7.38
N PRO A 149 21.34 -0.52 -7.97
CA PRO A 149 20.16 -1.17 -8.52
C PRO A 149 19.19 -1.56 -7.41
N LEU A 150 17.91 -1.20 -7.59
CA LEU A 150 16.81 -1.54 -6.72
C LEU A 150 16.81 -3.06 -6.44
N ARG A 151 17.41 -3.48 -5.33
CA ARG A 151 17.33 -4.87 -4.82
C ARG A 151 16.28 -4.90 -3.72
N SER A 152 15.35 -5.85 -3.81
CA SER A 152 14.43 -6.10 -2.71
C SER A 152 15.26 -6.40 -1.46
N GLN A 153 15.20 -5.49 -0.48
CA GLN A 153 15.57 -5.88 0.86
C GLN A 153 14.59 -6.97 1.26
N GLN A 154 15.10 -8.07 1.78
CA GLN A 154 14.25 -9.04 2.45
C GLN A 154 14.35 -8.74 3.93
N PHE A 155 13.21 -8.51 4.56
CA PHE A 155 13.16 -8.50 6.02
C PHE A 155 13.06 -9.95 6.47
N ILE A 156 14.18 -10.47 7.00
CA ILE A 156 14.28 -11.84 7.50
C ILE A 156 14.35 -11.80 9.03
N ALA A 157 13.43 -12.50 9.69
CA ALA A 157 13.41 -12.66 11.13
C ALA A 157 13.69 -14.11 11.50
N THR A 158 14.68 -14.34 12.38
CA THR A 158 14.93 -15.65 12.98
C THR A 158 14.39 -15.67 14.40
N ILE A 159 13.52 -16.63 14.67
CA ILE A 159 12.84 -16.81 15.95
C ILE A 159 13.57 -17.92 16.73
N PRO A 160 14.17 -17.60 17.89
CA PRO A 160 14.87 -18.57 18.70
C PRO A 160 13.90 -19.54 19.38
N ILE A 161 14.43 -20.65 19.91
CA ILE A 161 13.64 -21.62 20.67
C ILE A 161 13.07 -20.99 21.95
N GLU A 162 13.84 -20.11 22.58
CA GLU A 162 13.48 -19.36 23.78
C GLU A 162 13.90 -17.89 23.63
N GLY A 163 13.11 -16.99 24.22
CA GLY A 163 13.36 -15.54 24.20
C GLY A 163 12.53 -14.79 23.16
N THR A 164 12.87 -13.51 22.99
CA THR A 164 12.18 -12.58 22.09
C THR A 164 13.19 -11.99 21.10
N THR A 165 12.79 -11.92 19.83
CA THR A 165 13.50 -11.18 18.78
C THR A 165 12.88 -9.79 18.67
N SER A 166 13.73 -8.75 18.62
CA SER A 166 13.30 -7.38 18.35
C SER A 166 14.02 -6.83 17.14
N ALA A 167 13.30 -6.11 16.29
CA ALA A 167 13.83 -5.50 15.08
C ALA A 167 13.06 -4.22 14.74
N SER A 168 13.60 -3.42 13.83
CA SER A 168 12.89 -2.29 13.22
C SER A 168 12.95 -2.42 11.70
N VAL A 169 11.92 -1.94 11.01
CA VAL A 169 11.84 -1.94 9.56
C VAL A 169 11.45 -0.57 9.04
N SER A 170 12.21 -0.07 8.07
CA SER A 170 11.92 1.21 7.43
C SER A 170 10.97 1.00 6.26
N PHE A 171 9.88 1.77 6.22
CA PHE A 171 9.01 1.89 5.06
C PHE A 171 9.62 2.83 4.03
N GLY A 172 9.24 2.64 2.77
CA GLY A 172 9.44 3.58 1.69
C GLY A 172 8.12 3.77 0.94
N ARG A 173 8.02 4.84 0.15
CA ARG A 173 6.86 5.03 -0.72
C ARG A 173 6.74 3.88 -1.72
N ALA A 174 5.50 3.48 -1.97
CA ALA A 174 5.12 2.59 -3.07
C ALA A 174 4.12 3.28 -4.02
N HIS A 175 4.02 4.61 -3.94
CA HIS A 175 3.21 5.42 -4.83
C HIS A 175 3.91 6.73 -5.18
N ILE A 176 3.46 7.36 -6.26
CA ILE A 176 3.74 8.76 -6.60
C ILE A 176 2.40 9.47 -6.72
N LYS A 177 2.26 10.57 -5.97
CA LYS A 177 1.07 11.42 -6.04
C LYS A 177 1.19 12.42 -7.18
N ILE A 178 0.22 12.46 -8.07
CA ILE A 178 0.08 13.49 -9.10
C ILE A 178 -1.08 14.39 -8.70
N ALA A 179 -0.82 15.69 -8.62
CA ALA A 179 -1.80 16.67 -8.19
C ALA A 179 -2.05 17.70 -9.27
N ILE A 180 -3.30 17.86 -9.66
CA ILE A 180 -3.71 18.70 -10.77
C ILE A 180 -4.47 19.89 -10.22
N TYR A 181 -4.13 21.08 -10.71
CA TYR A 181 -4.78 22.35 -10.37
C TYR A 181 -5.16 23.06 -11.65
N ILE A 182 -6.44 23.39 -11.81
CA ILE A 182 -6.97 24.01 -13.02
C ILE A 182 -7.60 25.35 -12.66
N LYS A 183 -7.13 26.42 -13.29
CA LYS A 183 -7.64 27.79 -13.11
C LYS A 183 -8.22 28.34 -14.41
N GLY A 184 -9.32 29.09 -14.29
CA GLY A 184 -9.86 29.92 -15.37
C GLY A 184 -10.61 29.17 -16.48
N PHE A 185 -10.83 27.86 -16.32
CA PHE A 185 -11.66 27.08 -17.22
C PHE A 185 -13.11 27.03 -16.72
N GLU A 186 -14.06 27.26 -17.62
CA GLU A 186 -15.50 27.19 -17.33
C GLU A 186 -16.17 26.22 -18.31
N ASP A 187 -16.96 25.31 -17.77
CA ASP A 187 -17.84 24.42 -18.53
C ASP A 187 -19.25 24.47 -17.93
N LYS A 188 -20.27 24.23 -18.77
CA LYS A 188 -21.67 24.26 -18.34
C LYS A 188 -22.46 23.12 -18.97
N SER A 189 -23.40 22.56 -18.21
CA SER A 189 -24.39 21.64 -18.76
C SER A 189 -25.38 22.37 -19.68
N ASP A 190 -26.19 21.62 -20.43
CA ASP A 190 -27.29 22.16 -21.24
C ASP A 190 -28.30 22.98 -20.40
N GLU A 191 -28.39 22.70 -19.10
CA GLU A 191 -29.25 23.41 -18.13
C GLU A 191 -28.56 24.65 -17.52
N GLY A 192 -27.29 24.92 -17.88
CA GLY A 192 -26.52 26.06 -17.43
C GLY A 192 -25.80 25.87 -16.09
N THR A 193 -25.82 24.66 -15.52
CA THR A 193 -25.09 24.32 -14.29
C THR A 193 -23.59 24.32 -14.54
N SER A 194 -22.80 24.93 -13.65
CA SER A 194 -21.34 24.91 -13.75
C SER A 194 -20.80 23.50 -13.56
N LEU A 195 -19.89 23.08 -14.45
CA LEU A 195 -19.25 21.78 -14.43
C LEU A 195 -17.73 21.95 -14.25
N THR A 196 -17.10 21.00 -13.59
CA THR A 196 -15.64 20.92 -13.47
C THR A 196 -15.08 19.93 -14.50
N PRO A 197 -13.80 20.05 -14.90
CA PRO A 197 -13.21 19.14 -15.88
C PRO A 197 -13.19 17.68 -15.43
N VAL A 198 -13.27 16.77 -16.42
CA VAL A 198 -12.90 15.37 -16.23
C VAL A 198 -11.41 15.22 -16.48
N ILE A 199 -10.72 14.50 -15.60
CA ILE A 199 -9.28 14.29 -15.68
C ILE A 199 -9.03 12.80 -15.80
N GLU A 200 -8.28 12.41 -16.83
CA GLU A 200 -7.88 11.03 -17.10
C GLU A 200 -6.36 10.90 -17.07
N LEU A 201 -5.86 9.82 -16.48
CA LEU A 201 -4.46 9.45 -16.46
C LEU A 201 -4.29 8.04 -17.04
N THR A 202 -3.61 7.93 -18.18
CA THR A 202 -3.50 6.68 -18.94
C THR A 202 -2.24 5.89 -18.60
N ASP A 203 -2.19 4.63 -19.04
CA ASP A 203 -1.01 3.76 -19.03
C ASP A 203 -0.46 3.44 -17.63
N ILE A 204 -1.36 3.27 -16.66
CA ILE A 204 -0.99 2.98 -15.27
C ILE A 204 -0.92 1.46 -15.08
N PRO A 205 0.20 0.89 -14.62
CA PRO A 205 0.22 -0.52 -14.23
C PRO A 205 -0.70 -0.74 -13.02
N PRO A 206 -1.64 -1.71 -13.04
CA PRO A 206 -2.64 -1.84 -11.98
C PRO A 206 -2.15 -2.55 -10.72
N SER A 207 -0.99 -3.22 -10.75
CA SER A 207 -0.60 -4.18 -9.72
C SER A 207 0.87 -4.10 -9.33
N TYR A 208 1.18 -4.62 -8.13
CA TYR A 208 2.52 -4.88 -7.62
C TYR A 208 2.69 -6.34 -7.23
N ASN A 209 3.86 -6.93 -7.50
CA ASN A 209 4.26 -8.17 -6.83
C ASN A 209 4.88 -7.86 -5.46
N PHE A 210 5.13 -8.89 -4.66
CA PHE A 210 5.74 -8.73 -3.34
C PHE A 210 7.26 -8.44 -3.39
N GLU A 211 7.85 -8.27 -4.58
CA GLU A 211 9.16 -7.66 -4.78
C GLU A 211 9.09 -6.16 -5.15
N LEU A 212 7.92 -5.53 -5.01
CA LEU A 212 7.67 -4.11 -5.32
C LEU A 212 7.87 -3.78 -6.81
N GLN A 213 7.62 -4.73 -7.70
CA GLN A 213 7.64 -4.52 -9.15
C GLN A 213 6.22 -4.29 -9.64
N ALA A 214 5.98 -3.15 -10.29
CA ALA A 214 4.70 -2.84 -10.89
C ALA A 214 4.51 -3.68 -12.18
N PHE A 215 3.31 -4.23 -12.37
CA PHE A 215 2.98 -5.07 -13.53
C PHE A 215 1.48 -5.03 -13.86
N GLY A 216 1.10 -5.71 -14.95
CA GLY A 216 -0.28 -5.85 -15.42
C GLY A 216 -0.54 -5.07 -16.70
N ASP A 217 -1.67 -5.36 -17.34
CA ASP A 217 -2.10 -4.59 -18.52
C ASP A 217 -2.48 -3.17 -18.09
N PRO A 218 -1.93 -2.12 -18.74
CA PRO A 218 -2.12 -0.76 -18.27
C PRO A 218 -3.59 -0.32 -18.28
N VAL A 219 -3.99 0.39 -17.23
CA VAL A 219 -5.35 0.92 -17.03
C VAL A 219 -5.36 2.46 -17.11
N CYS A 220 -6.55 3.03 -17.21
CA CYS A 220 -6.78 4.46 -17.14
C CYS A 220 -7.44 4.81 -15.79
N TYR A 221 -6.91 5.80 -15.09
CA TYR A 221 -7.58 6.45 -13.96
C TYR A 221 -8.41 7.63 -14.46
N GLY A 222 -9.60 7.82 -13.91
CA GLY A 222 -10.51 8.89 -14.32
C GLY A 222 -11.35 9.43 -13.17
N GLU A 223 -11.31 10.74 -12.96
CA GLU A 223 -12.09 11.43 -11.92
C GLU A 223 -12.64 12.77 -12.43
N ILE A 224 -13.76 13.22 -11.86
CA ILE A 224 -14.27 14.60 -12.04
C ILE A 224 -13.55 15.47 -11.03
N ALA A 225 -12.94 16.57 -11.48
CA ALA A 225 -12.21 17.47 -10.60
C ALA A 225 -13.13 18.12 -9.56
N GLU A 226 -12.64 18.31 -8.34
CA GLU A 226 -13.38 18.96 -7.27
C GLU A 226 -13.15 20.47 -7.28
N PRO A 227 -14.17 21.30 -7.02
CA PRO A 227 -13.96 22.73 -6.84
C PRO A 227 -13.22 23.02 -5.53
N ALA A 228 -12.24 23.91 -5.56
CA ALA A 228 -11.46 24.32 -4.40
C ALA A 228 -11.17 25.83 -4.42
N THR A 229 -10.96 26.40 -3.24
CA THR A 229 -10.46 27.77 -3.09
C THR A 229 -9.04 27.72 -2.50
N ILE A 230 -8.05 28.23 -3.21
CA ILE A 230 -6.66 28.30 -2.76
C ILE A 230 -6.18 29.74 -2.93
N ASP A 231 -5.69 30.36 -1.85
CA ASP A 231 -5.25 31.76 -1.83
C ASP A 231 -6.30 32.75 -2.39
N GLY A 232 -7.59 32.46 -2.16
CA GLY A 232 -8.72 33.27 -2.65
C GLY A 232 -9.09 33.06 -4.12
N GLU A 233 -8.39 32.17 -4.83
CA GLU A 233 -8.67 31.82 -6.22
C GLU A 233 -9.54 30.56 -6.30
N GLN A 234 -10.51 30.55 -7.21
CA GLN A 234 -11.33 29.37 -7.50
C GLN A 234 -10.61 28.46 -8.49
N LEU A 235 -10.41 27.20 -8.11
CA LEU A 235 -9.74 26.17 -8.91
C LEU A 235 -10.59 24.92 -9.01
N SER A 236 -10.28 24.08 -9.99
CA SER A 236 -10.64 22.66 -9.96
C SER A 236 -9.40 21.83 -9.66
N ILE A 237 -9.52 20.87 -8.74
CA ILE A 237 -8.41 20.03 -8.29
C ILE A 237 -8.71 18.54 -8.47
N ALA A 238 -7.68 17.75 -8.74
CA ALA A 238 -7.74 16.29 -8.62
C ALA A 238 -6.39 15.73 -8.20
N GLU A 239 -6.40 14.55 -7.59
CA GLU A 239 -5.20 13.86 -7.15
C GLU A 239 -5.25 12.39 -7.57
N PHE A 240 -4.17 11.88 -8.13
CA PHE A 240 -4.00 10.45 -8.40
C PHE A 240 -2.83 9.89 -7.60
N ASN A 241 -3.03 8.75 -6.94
CA ASN A 241 -1.94 7.94 -6.42
C ASN A 241 -1.63 6.83 -7.41
N THR A 242 -0.46 6.92 -8.03
CA THR A 242 0.02 5.94 -9.02
C THR A 242 1.06 5.03 -8.39
N PRO A 243 1.27 3.80 -8.89
CA PRO A 243 2.50 3.06 -8.61
C PRO A 243 3.75 3.87 -8.97
N VAL A 244 4.88 3.58 -8.32
CA VAL A 244 6.17 4.20 -8.63
C VAL A 244 6.53 3.89 -10.09
N PHE A 245 6.90 4.94 -10.82
CA PHE A 245 7.26 4.87 -12.22
C PHE A 245 8.57 5.62 -12.48
N ARG A 246 9.17 5.38 -13.65
CA ARG A 246 10.42 6.01 -14.09
C ARG A 246 10.16 7.18 -15.03
N GLU A 247 11.18 8.01 -15.23
CA GLU A 247 11.13 9.21 -16.06
C GLU A 247 10.68 8.93 -17.51
N ASP A 248 10.91 7.71 -18.01
CA ASP A 248 10.52 7.26 -19.34
C ASP A 248 9.07 6.76 -19.45
N THR A 249 8.24 7.03 -18.44
CA THR A 249 6.83 6.64 -18.40
C THR A 249 6.04 7.03 -19.67
N PRO A 250 5.17 6.14 -20.19
CA PRO A 250 4.28 6.46 -21.31
C PRO A 250 3.03 7.26 -20.90
N MET A 251 2.79 7.43 -19.59
CA MET A 251 1.54 8.00 -19.07
C MET A 251 1.22 9.39 -19.63
N GLN A 252 -0.07 9.59 -19.93
CA GLN A 252 -0.62 10.86 -20.39
C GLN A 252 -1.71 11.34 -19.45
N LEU A 253 -1.65 12.63 -19.10
CA LEU A 253 -2.71 13.32 -18.38
C LEU A 253 -3.61 14.05 -19.40
N ILE A 254 -4.88 13.69 -19.45
CA ILE A 254 -5.86 14.21 -20.41
C ILE A 254 -6.92 15.00 -19.64
N ILE A 255 -7.15 16.24 -20.05
CA ILE A 255 -8.19 17.11 -19.48
C ILE A 255 -9.32 17.19 -20.49
N LYS A 256 -10.53 16.84 -20.05
CA LYS A 256 -11.74 16.83 -20.89
C LYS A 256 -12.82 17.72 -20.30
N LYS A 257 -13.69 18.23 -21.17
CA LYS A 257 -14.97 18.81 -20.77
C LYS A 257 -15.87 17.73 -20.20
N GLN A 258 -16.63 18.08 -19.17
CA GLN A 258 -17.64 17.18 -18.62
C GLN A 258 -18.92 17.22 -19.45
N SER A 259 -19.23 18.37 -20.07
CA SER A 259 -20.46 18.57 -20.85
C SER A 259 -20.57 17.67 -22.08
N ASP A 260 -19.48 17.53 -22.85
CA ASP A 260 -19.47 16.83 -24.15
C ASP A 260 -18.36 15.78 -24.29
N GLY A 261 -17.50 15.61 -23.28
CA GLY A 261 -16.33 14.71 -23.33
C GLY A 261 -15.19 15.19 -24.22
N GLY A 262 -15.28 16.40 -24.77
CA GLY A 262 -14.28 16.99 -25.66
C GLY A 262 -12.94 17.19 -24.95
N THR A 263 -11.86 16.72 -25.57
CA THR A 263 -10.51 16.90 -25.03
C THR A 263 -10.06 18.35 -25.14
N LEU A 264 -9.67 18.94 -24.02
CA LEU A 264 -9.16 20.31 -23.93
C LEU A 264 -7.64 20.34 -24.11
N THR A 265 -6.92 19.43 -23.47
CA THR A 265 -5.47 19.30 -23.60
C THR A 265 -5.00 17.91 -23.17
N THR A 266 -3.80 17.53 -23.61
CA THR A 266 -3.10 16.30 -23.24
C THR A 266 -1.66 16.63 -22.88
N ILE A 267 -1.20 16.11 -21.74
CA ILE A 267 0.13 16.33 -21.20
C ILE A 267 0.86 14.99 -21.18
N ASN A 268 1.98 14.92 -21.88
CA ASN A 268 2.90 13.80 -21.76
C ASN A 268 3.71 13.96 -20.45
N LEU A 269 3.54 13.03 -19.50
CA LEU A 269 4.18 13.18 -18.18
C LEU A 269 5.69 13.13 -18.24
N LYS A 270 6.26 12.28 -19.10
CA LYS A 270 7.71 12.22 -19.33
C LYS A 270 8.28 13.57 -19.76
N ASP A 271 7.65 14.24 -20.72
CA ASP A 271 8.09 15.55 -21.19
C ASP A 271 7.93 16.62 -20.10
N PHE A 272 6.84 16.57 -19.32
CA PHE A 272 6.62 17.47 -18.19
C PHE A 272 7.68 17.31 -17.10
N ILE A 273 7.98 16.07 -16.70
CA ILE A 273 8.99 15.73 -15.68
C ILE A 273 10.36 16.23 -16.11
N ARG A 274 10.75 15.97 -17.38
CA ARG A 274 12.02 16.42 -17.95
C ARG A 274 12.15 17.93 -18.02
N LYS A 275 11.13 18.60 -18.56
CA LYS A 275 11.12 20.06 -18.71
C LYS A 275 11.31 20.77 -17.36
N ASN A 276 10.77 20.19 -16.29
CA ASN A 276 10.76 20.76 -14.96
C ASN A 276 11.84 20.18 -14.03
N ASN A 277 12.71 19.28 -14.50
CA ASN A 277 13.74 18.60 -13.72
C ASN A 277 13.20 17.95 -12.43
N ILE A 278 12.07 17.27 -12.51
CA ILE A 278 11.44 16.63 -11.34
C ILE A 278 12.22 15.36 -10.98
N ASP A 279 12.74 15.32 -9.76
CA ASP A 279 13.43 14.14 -9.22
C ASP A 279 12.41 13.10 -8.74
N LEU A 280 12.26 12.03 -9.53
CA LEU A 280 11.38 10.89 -9.20
C LEU A 280 12.00 9.91 -8.21
N GLN A 281 13.24 10.11 -7.78
CA GLN A 281 13.92 9.28 -6.77
C GLN A 281 14.04 10.02 -5.43
N GLY A 282 14.00 11.34 -5.45
CA GLY A 282 14.02 12.19 -4.27
C GLY A 282 12.71 12.17 -3.46
N SER A 283 12.81 12.72 -2.25
CA SER A 283 11.78 12.88 -1.20
C SER A 283 11.06 11.61 -0.72
N SER A 284 10.89 11.44 0.58
CA SER A 284 9.99 10.42 1.14
C SER A 284 8.55 10.58 0.59
N ASP A 285 8.04 11.81 0.52
CA ASP A 285 6.66 12.12 0.09
C ASP A 285 6.62 12.87 -1.26
N LEU A 286 7.00 12.21 -2.36
CA LEU A 286 6.97 12.85 -3.68
C LEU A 286 5.56 13.12 -4.17
N ARG A 287 5.33 14.39 -4.48
CA ARG A 287 4.16 14.93 -5.16
C ARG A 287 4.60 15.63 -6.43
N ILE A 288 3.93 15.34 -7.54
CA ILE A 288 4.08 16.01 -8.82
C ILE A 288 2.90 16.98 -9.00
N PRO A 289 3.07 18.26 -8.67
CA PRO A 289 2.04 19.26 -8.92
C PRO A 289 2.05 19.68 -10.39
N ILE A 290 0.87 19.78 -11.00
CA ILE A 290 0.68 20.23 -12.37
C ILE A 290 -0.36 21.34 -12.33
N PHE A 291 0.06 22.56 -12.64
CA PHE A 291 -0.81 23.71 -12.71
C PHE A 291 -1.18 24.00 -14.17
N LEU A 292 -2.48 24.16 -14.42
CA LEU A 292 -3.05 24.48 -15.71
C LEU A 292 -3.85 25.78 -15.59
N GLU A 293 -3.45 26.80 -16.33
CA GLU A 293 -4.20 28.06 -16.41
C GLU A 293 -4.78 28.24 -17.81
N TYR A 294 -6.10 28.32 -17.90
CA TYR A 294 -6.78 28.53 -19.17
C TYR A 294 -6.73 30.01 -19.56
N LYS A 295 -5.99 30.31 -20.63
CA LYS A 295 -5.85 31.67 -21.18
C LYS A 295 -6.06 31.65 -22.68
N GLN A 296 -6.88 32.59 -23.16
CA GLN A 296 -7.04 32.89 -24.59
C GLN A 296 -7.35 31.66 -25.48
N GLY A 297 -8.08 30.67 -24.95
CA GLY A 297 -8.46 29.48 -25.70
C GLY A 297 -7.50 28.28 -25.58
N SER A 298 -6.49 28.34 -24.72
CA SER A 298 -5.54 27.25 -24.50
C SER A 298 -5.08 27.16 -23.04
N PHE A 299 -4.50 26.02 -22.65
CA PHE A 299 -3.89 25.85 -21.33
C PHE A 299 -2.40 26.19 -21.33
N GLU A 300 -1.98 27.06 -20.43
CA GLU A 300 -0.59 27.19 -20.00
C GLU A 300 -0.32 26.16 -18.90
N ILE A 301 0.73 25.35 -19.04
CA ILE A 301 1.05 24.23 -18.15
C ILE A 301 2.40 24.47 -17.47
N THR A 302 2.40 24.53 -16.14
CA THR A 302 3.58 24.87 -15.32
C THR A 302 3.63 24.04 -14.02
N LEU A 303 4.74 24.16 -13.30
CA LEU A 303 4.75 23.92 -11.85
C LEU A 303 4.10 25.13 -11.16
N PRO A 304 3.31 24.94 -10.09
CA PRO A 304 2.81 26.06 -9.30
C PRO A 304 3.94 26.76 -8.55
N ASP A 305 3.75 28.06 -8.27
CA ASP A 305 4.75 28.91 -7.60
C ASP A 305 5.04 28.49 -6.15
N TRP A 306 4.09 27.81 -5.48
CA TRP A 306 4.27 27.20 -4.16
C TRP A 306 5.03 25.85 -4.21
N GLY A 307 5.46 25.40 -5.38
CA GLY A 307 6.25 24.18 -5.56
C GLY A 307 5.48 22.91 -5.20
N GLN A 308 6.17 21.93 -4.60
CA GLN A 308 5.62 20.60 -4.28
C GLN A 308 4.71 20.58 -3.04
N ASN A 309 4.68 21.65 -2.24
CA ASN A 309 3.85 21.75 -1.04
C ASN A 309 2.73 22.76 -1.27
N PRO A 310 1.48 22.33 -1.53
CA PRO A 310 0.37 23.27 -1.53
C PRO A 310 0.19 23.88 -0.14
N ILE A 311 -0.13 25.18 -0.11
CA ILE A 311 -0.83 25.76 1.03
C ILE A 311 -2.16 25.00 1.09
N GLY A 312 -2.38 24.22 2.15
CA GLY A 312 -3.63 23.49 2.33
C GLY A 312 -4.82 24.47 2.33
N PRO A 313 -6.03 24.03 1.96
CA PRO A 313 -7.21 24.86 2.13
C PRO A 313 -7.30 25.27 3.61
N GLU A 314 -7.52 26.57 3.87
CA GLU A 314 -7.94 27.00 5.21
C GLU A 314 -9.25 26.28 5.52
N THR A 315 -9.23 25.38 6.51
CA THR A 315 -10.44 24.75 7.08
C THR A 315 -11.27 25.75 7.85
#